data_AF-A0A838LVS2-F1
#
_entry.id   AF-A0A838LVS2-F1
#
_cell.length_a   1.000
_cell.length_b   1.000
_cell.length_c   1.000
_cell.angle_alpha   90.00
_cell.angle_beta   90.00
_cell.angle_gamma   90.00
#
_symmetry.space_group_name_H-M   'P 1'
#
loop_
_entity.id
_entity.type
_entity.pdbx_description
1 polymer ?
#
loop_
_entity_poly.entity_id
_entity_poly.type
_entity_poly.pdbx_seq_one_letter_code
_entity_poly.pdbx_strand_id
1 'polypeptide(L)'
;MNNPSFLAYAANFSPRLFQVRRSTWIAVGVGLLVLFGLLIWAAVALIGWFFGQTKILMGTAPGAAQGMLGQVEQALPGVREKLGVMMGAAPEVAQRALGQVEQVLPGTGEKLGAIVPALKPETQPQRDVSGTQLGPVARYPGLVRTYWLQEGGQAAVTYAGKADYAAVLDHYAKGFAAQGFARSVQSATPQAEAHEYTKGHERFVLKITQQPKGNISVRVETALL
;
A
#
# COMPACT_ATOMS: atom_id res chain seq x y z
N MET A 1 -7.66 -37.27 -61.83
CA MET A 1 -7.89 -37.16 -60.36
C MET A 1 -7.61 -35.72 -59.99
N ASN A 2 -8.68 -34.93 -59.81
CA ASN A 2 -8.61 -33.49 -59.53
C ASN A 2 -8.79 -33.30 -58.03
N ASN A 3 -7.81 -32.73 -57.35
CA ASN A 3 -7.97 -32.27 -55.96
C ASN A 3 -8.28 -30.77 -55.98
N PRO A 4 -9.51 -30.34 -55.64
CA PRO A 4 -9.81 -28.93 -55.51
C PRO A 4 -9.35 -28.40 -54.14
N SER A 5 -8.73 -27.22 -54.21
CA SER A 5 -8.88 -26.10 -53.27
C SER A 5 -8.51 -26.27 -51.79
N PHE A 6 -7.26 -25.93 -51.45
CA PHE A 6 -6.90 -25.31 -50.16
C PHE A 6 -7.66 -24.00 -49.88
N LEU A 7 -8.32 -23.42 -50.89
CA LEU A 7 -9.27 -22.32 -50.73
C LEU A 7 -10.61 -22.71 -50.08
N ALA A 8 -10.88 -24.01 -49.89
CA ALA A 8 -12.08 -24.47 -49.16
C ALA A 8 -11.94 -24.38 -47.63
N TYR A 9 -10.72 -24.23 -47.10
CA TYR A 9 -10.49 -24.17 -45.65
C TYR A 9 -10.65 -22.77 -45.04
N ALA A 10 -10.67 -21.71 -45.88
CA ALA A 10 -10.84 -20.33 -45.41
C ALA A 10 -12.30 -19.91 -45.18
N ALA A 11 -13.28 -20.78 -45.49
CA ALA A 11 -14.71 -20.43 -45.42
C ALA A 11 -15.40 -20.84 -44.10
N ASN A 12 -14.71 -21.46 -43.13
CA ASN A 12 -15.37 -22.09 -41.98
C ASN A 12 -15.10 -21.47 -40.60
N PHE A 13 -14.48 -20.29 -40.52
CA PHE A 13 -14.26 -19.58 -39.25
C PHE A 13 -14.93 -18.21 -39.19
N SER A 14 -16.26 -18.21 -39.27
CA SER A 14 -17.19 -17.25 -38.61
C SER A 14 -18.56 -17.40 -39.30
N PRO A 15 -19.61 -17.91 -38.63
CA PRO A 15 -20.25 -17.15 -37.56
C PRO A 15 -20.81 -18.06 -36.45
N ARG A 16 -20.07 -18.27 -35.36
CA ARG A 16 -20.64 -18.87 -34.13
C ARG A 16 -20.44 -18.01 -32.88
N LEU A 17 -20.10 -16.74 -33.04
CA LEU A 17 -19.97 -15.79 -31.92
C LEU A 17 -21.24 -14.96 -31.65
N PHE A 18 -22.28 -15.07 -32.49
CA PHE A 18 -23.50 -14.24 -32.36
C PHE A 18 -24.83 -15.01 -32.22
N GLN A 19 -24.80 -16.33 -31.95
CA GLN A 19 -26.02 -17.12 -31.66
C GLN A 19 -26.19 -17.45 -30.17
N VAL A 20 -25.57 -16.66 -29.30
CA VAL A 20 -25.78 -16.81 -27.86
C VAL A 20 -27.12 -16.14 -27.51
N ARG A 21 -28.13 -16.97 -27.24
CA ARG A 21 -29.48 -16.60 -26.79
C ARG A 21 -29.39 -15.48 -25.75
N ARG A 22 -30.22 -14.43 -25.84
CA ARG A 22 -30.22 -13.25 -24.94
C ARG A 22 -30.11 -13.63 -23.45
N SER A 23 -30.66 -14.78 -23.06
CA SER A 23 -30.59 -15.34 -21.71
C SER A 23 -29.17 -15.60 -21.20
N THR A 24 -28.20 -15.93 -22.06
CA THR A 24 -26.82 -16.21 -21.64
C THR A 24 -26.03 -14.92 -21.43
N TRP A 25 -26.30 -13.87 -22.21
CA TRP A 25 -25.77 -12.53 -21.94
C TRP A 25 -26.30 -11.95 -20.63
N ILE A 26 -27.57 -12.25 -20.30
CA ILE A 26 -28.16 -11.92 -19.00
C ILE A 26 -27.46 -12.73 -17.89
N ALA A 27 -27.24 -14.04 -18.07
CA ALA A 27 -26.53 -14.86 -17.09
C ALA A 27 -25.09 -14.39 -16.84
N VAL A 28 -24.37 -13.99 -17.90
CA VAL A 28 -23.01 -13.42 -17.80
C VAL A 28 -23.05 -12.05 -17.10
N GLY A 29 -24.01 -11.19 -17.44
CA GLY A 29 -24.18 -9.88 -16.79
C GLY A 29 -24.54 -10.00 -15.30
N VAL A 30 -25.44 -10.92 -14.96
CA VAL A 30 -25.80 -11.22 -13.56
C VAL A 30 -24.62 -11.82 -12.81
N GLY A 31 -23.88 -12.75 -13.41
CA GLY A 31 -22.66 -13.30 -12.82
C GLY A 31 -21.60 -12.23 -12.55
N LEU A 32 -21.41 -11.31 -13.49
CA LEU A 32 -20.49 -10.18 -13.34
C LEU A 32 -20.93 -9.22 -12.22
N LEU A 33 -22.24 -8.94 -12.13
CA LEU A 33 -22.79 -8.10 -11.06
C LEU A 33 -22.64 -8.74 -9.67
N VAL A 34 -22.87 -10.04 -9.55
CA VAL A 34 -22.67 -10.78 -8.29
C VAL A 34 -21.19 -10.76 -7.90
N LEU A 35 -20.29 -11.00 -8.86
CA LEU A 35 -18.84 -10.90 -8.64
C LEU A 35 -18.43 -9.50 -8.17
N PHE A 36 -18.95 -8.45 -8.81
CA PHE A 36 -18.68 -7.07 -8.41
C PHE A 36 -19.21 -6.75 -7.02
N GLY A 37 -20.41 -7.20 -6.69
CA GLY A 37 -20.97 -7.06 -5.34
C GLY A 37 -20.11 -7.75 -4.29
N LEU A 38 -19.63 -8.96 -4.57
CA LEU A 38 -18.69 -9.69 -3.72
C LEU A 38 -17.34 -8.98 -3.56
N LEU A 39 -16.80 -8.41 -4.62
CA LEU A 39 -15.55 -7.64 -4.57
C LEU A 39 -15.71 -6.36 -3.74
N ILE A 40 -16.82 -5.64 -3.91
CA ILE A 40 -17.13 -4.45 -3.10
C ILE A 40 -17.31 -4.86 -1.63
N TRP A 41 -18.05 -5.93 -1.36
CA TRP A 41 -18.24 -6.43 -0.01
C TRP A 41 -16.91 -6.86 0.64
N ALA A 42 -16.05 -7.56 -0.10
CA ALA A 42 -14.71 -7.93 0.35
C ALA A 42 -13.82 -6.71 0.60
N ALA A 43 -13.91 -5.67 -0.24
CA ALA A 43 -13.20 -4.42 -0.03
C ALA A 43 -13.68 -3.71 1.25
N VAL A 44 -15.00 -3.64 1.49
CA VAL A 44 -15.57 -3.08 2.72
C VAL A 44 -15.16 -3.90 3.94
N ALA A 45 -15.15 -5.24 3.84
CA ALA A 45 -14.70 -6.13 4.90
C ALA A 45 -13.21 -5.97 5.20
N LEU A 46 -12.36 -5.81 4.17
CA LEU A 46 -10.93 -5.55 4.31
C LEU A 46 -10.67 -4.18 4.93
N ILE A 47 -11.43 -3.16 4.53
CA ILE A 47 -11.36 -1.82 5.12
C ILE A 47 -11.79 -1.89 6.59
N GLY A 48 -12.92 -2.55 6.90
CA GLY A 48 -13.40 -2.75 8.27
C GLY A 48 -12.43 -3.57 9.13
N TRP A 49 -11.73 -4.55 8.57
CA TRP A 49 -10.67 -5.31 9.23
C TRP A 49 -9.42 -4.46 9.49
N PHE A 50 -9.03 -3.63 8.51
CA PHE A 50 -7.91 -2.69 8.64
C PHE A 50 -8.16 -1.67 9.76
N PHE A 51 -9.41 -1.22 9.93
CA PHE A 51 -9.83 -0.40 11.07
C PHE A 51 -10.17 -1.21 12.34
N GLY A 52 -10.35 -2.53 12.27
CA GLY A 52 -10.56 -3.41 13.43
C GLY A 52 -9.28 -3.69 14.22
N GLN A 53 -8.12 -3.68 13.56
CA GLN A 53 -6.82 -3.82 14.23
C GLN A 53 -6.50 -2.66 15.19
N THR A 54 -7.07 -1.47 15.00
CA THR A 54 -6.85 -0.34 15.91
C THR A 54 -7.66 -0.47 17.22
N LYS A 55 -8.72 -1.28 17.26
CA LYS A 55 -9.52 -1.52 18.48
C LYS A 55 -8.93 -2.57 19.42
N ILE A 56 -8.12 -3.49 18.90
CA ILE A 56 -7.46 -4.53 19.72
C ILE A 56 -6.41 -3.91 20.67
N LEU A 57 -5.90 -2.72 20.35
CA LEU A 57 -4.92 -2.01 21.18
C LEU A 57 -5.51 -0.98 22.16
N MET A 58 -6.83 -0.72 22.14
CA MET A 58 -7.50 0.28 23.00
C MET A 58 -8.64 -0.27 23.86
N GLY A 59 -8.81 -1.58 23.94
CA GLY A 59 -9.93 -2.22 24.65
C GLY A 59 -9.55 -3.28 25.67
N THR A 60 -8.48 -3.11 26.46
CA THR A 60 -8.18 -4.01 27.59
C THR A 60 -8.99 -3.60 28.83
N ALA A 61 -10.25 -4.06 28.88
CA ALA A 61 -10.93 -4.26 30.16
C ALA A 61 -10.38 -5.55 30.82
N PRO A 62 -10.01 -5.55 32.12
CA PRO A 62 -9.25 -6.62 32.77
C PRO A 62 -10.04 -7.92 33.08
N GLY A 63 -11.11 -8.22 32.35
CA GLY A 63 -11.94 -9.43 32.57
C GLY A 63 -11.86 -10.50 31.48
N ALA A 64 -11.45 -10.16 30.24
CA ALA A 64 -11.53 -11.07 29.11
C ALA A 64 -10.25 -11.89 28.85
N ALA A 65 -9.11 -11.48 29.42
CA ALA A 65 -7.82 -12.14 29.17
C ALA A 65 -7.68 -13.52 29.87
N GLN A 66 -8.39 -13.75 30.98
CA GLN A 66 -8.32 -15.03 31.70
C GLN A 66 -9.04 -16.17 30.98
N GLY A 67 -10.09 -15.89 30.20
CA GLY A 67 -10.82 -16.91 29.43
C GLY A 67 -10.04 -17.44 28.21
N MET A 68 -9.17 -16.61 27.61
CA MET A 68 -8.43 -17.00 26.41
C MET A 68 -7.13 -17.76 26.70
N LEU A 69 -6.49 -17.56 27.87
CA LEU A 69 -5.29 -18.31 28.25
C LEU A 69 -5.59 -19.81 28.48
N GLY A 70 -6.76 -20.15 29.04
CA GLY A 70 -7.15 -21.55 29.25
C GLY A 70 -7.42 -22.34 27.96
N GLN A 71 -7.76 -21.66 26.86
CA GLN A 71 -8.06 -22.29 25.58
C GLN A 71 -6.81 -22.52 24.72
N VAL A 72 -5.77 -21.68 24.92
CA VAL A 72 -4.46 -21.82 24.25
C VAL A 72 -3.66 -22.97 24.86
N GLU A 73 -3.73 -23.18 26.17
CA GLU A 73 -3.05 -24.29 26.86
C GLU A 73 -3.51 -25.67 26.36
N GLN A 74 -4.79 -25.83 26.02
CA GLN A 74 -5.36 -27.09 25.49
C GLN A 74 -5.03 -27.38 24.02
N ALA A 75 -4.62 -26.37 23.23
CA ALA A 75 -4.33 -26.50 21.80
C ALA A 75 -2.83 -26.65 21.47
N LEU A 76 -1.97 -26.61 22.49
CA LEU A 76 -0.51 -26.60 22.33
C LEU A 76 0.16 -27.83 21.67
N PRO A 77 -0.35 -29.09 21.75
CA PRO A 77 0.37 -30.23 21.17
C PRO A 77 0.40 -30.21 19.62
N GLY A 78 -0.70 -29.81 18.95
CA GLY A 78 -0.77 -29.81 17.48
C GLY A 78 -0.01 -28.66 16.80
N VAL A 79 0.32 -27.60 17.54
CA VAL A 79 1.06 -26.43 17.03
C VAL A 79 2.57 -26.70 16.99
N ARG A 80 3.09 -27.50 17.93
CA ARG A 80 4.52 -27.87 17.96
C ARG A 80 4.89 -28.82 16.83
N GLU A 81 4.01 -29.77 16.47
CA GLU A 81 4.24 -30.67 15.34
C GLU A 81 4.22 -29.92 13.99
N LYS A 82 3.29 -28.97 13.80
CA LYS A 82 3.26 -28.15 12.58
C LYS A 82 4.42 -27.16 12.48
N LEU A 83 4.87 -26.58 13.60
CA LEU A 83 6.04 -25.70 13.61
C LEU A 83 7.35 -26.47 13.37
N GLY A 84 7.48 -27.70 13.88
CA GLY A 84 8.63 -28.56 13.60
C GLY A 84 8.80 -28.88 12.11
N VAL A 85 7.69 -29.10 11.40
CA VAL A 85 7.68 -29.34 9.94
C VAL A 85 7.99 -28.07 9.14
N MET A 86 7.53 -26.91 9.61
CA MET A 86 7.72 -25.64 8.90
C MET A 86 9.13 -25.05 9.12
N MET A 87 9.73 -25.30 10.29
CA MET A 87 11.07 -24.82 10.64
C MET A 87 12.20 -25.73 10.11
N GLY A 88 11.86 -26.90 9.56
CA GLY A 88 12.77 -27.80 8.85
C GLY A 88 12.91 -27.56 7.34
N ALA A 89 12.15 -26.62 6.77
CA ALA A 89 12.27 -26.25 5.36
C ALA A 89 13.46 -25.30 5.17
N ALA A 90 14.61 -25.87 4.79
CA ALA A 90 15.88 -25.18 4.56
C ALA A 90 15.76 -23.96 3.60
N PRO A 91 16.64 -22.94 3.71
CA PRO A 91 16.65 -21.72 2.87
C PRO A 91 16.77 -21.99 1.36
N GLU A 92 17.05 -23.23 0.97
CA GLU A 92 17.13 -23.65 -0.42
C GLU A 92 15.77 -23.67 -1.15
N VAL A 93 14.65 -23.89 -0.48
CA VAL A 93 13.32 -23.85 -1.15
C VAL A 93 12.89 -22.42 -1.50
N ALA A 94 13.28 -21.44 -0.68
CA ALA A 94 13.07 -20.02 -1.00
C ALA A 94 13.95 -19.56 -2.17
N GLN A 95 15.20 -20.04 -2.24
CA GLN A 95 16.10 -19.73 -3.36
C GLN A 95 15.71 -20.47 -4.65
N ARG A 96 15.21 -21.71 -4.58
CA ARG A 96 14.67 -22.41 -5.75
C ARG A 96 13.38 -21.76 -6.27
N ALA A 97 12.54 -21.19 -5.41
CA ALA A 97 11.36 -20.44 -5.83
C ALA A 97 11.74 -19.13 -6.57
N LEU A 98 12.79 -18.44 -6.13
CA LEU A 98 13.31 -17.24 -6.82
C LEU A 98 14.00 -17.61 -8.16
N GLY A 99 14.78 -18.69 -8.20
CA GLY A 99 15.44 -19.16 -9.42
C GLY A 99 14.49 -19.66 -10.51
N GLN A 100 13.32 -20.20 -10.14
CA GLN A 100 12.29 -20.62 -11.11
C GLN A 100 11.55 -19.45 -11.75
N VAL A 101 11.41 -18.31 -11.07
CA VAL A 101 10.81 -17.10 -11.66
C VAL A 101 11.71 -16.51 -12.75
N GLU A 102 13.03 -16.63 -12.60
CA GLU A 102 14.01 -16.11 -13.56
C GLU A 102 14.13 -16.97 -14.84
N GLN A 103 13.89 -18.29 -14.73
CA GLN A 103 13.92 -19.21 -15.88
C GLN A 103 12.65 -19.15 -16.75
N VAL A 104 11.54 -18.66 -16.22
CA VAL A 104 10.24 -18.64 -16.94
C VAL A 104 10.07 -17.38 -17.80
N LEU A 105 10.93 -16.36 -17.67
CA LEU A 105 10.75 -15.09 -18.38
C LEU A 105 12.08 -14.40 -18.80
N PRO A 106 12.79 -14.91 -19.83
CA PRO A 106 13.91 -14.17 -20.41
C PRO A 106 13.37 -12.94 -21.15
N GLY A 107 13.69 -11.74 -20.66
CA GLY A 107 13.49 -10.48 -21.40
C GLY A 107 12.37 -9.53 -20.94
N THR A 108 11.90 -9.60 -19.69
CA THR A 108 10.81 -8.70 -19.20
C THR A 108 11.31 -7.53 -18.32
N GLY A 109 12.62 -7.37 -18.19
CA GLY A 109 13.21 -6.19 -17.53
C GLY A 109 13.07 -4.89 -18.35
N GLU A 110 12.98 -4.97 -19.68
CA GLU A 110 13.03 -3.78 -20.55
C GLU A 110 11.64 -3.28 -21.00
N LYS A 111 10.61 -4.14 -20.98
CA LYS A 111 9.25 -3.77 -21.46
C LYS A 111 8.27 -3.33 -20.36
N LEU A 112 8.59 -3.55 -19.09
CA LEU A 112 7.78 -3.05 -17.96
C LEU A 112 8.07 -1.60 -17.58
N GLY A 113 9.16 -1.01 -18.10
CA GLY A 113 9.43 0.42 -17.94
C GLY A 113 8.50 1.35 -18.74
N ALA A 114 7.68 0.79 -19.64
CA ALA A 114 6.83 1.56 -20.56
C ALA A 114 5.35 1.65 -20.16
N ILE A 115 4.86 0.81 -19.23
CA ILE A 115 3.41 0.71 -18.93
C ILE A 115 3.06 1.25 -17.53
N VAL A 116 4.06 1.52 -16.68
CA VAL A 116 3.83 2.18 -15.37
C VAL A 116 4.92 3.22 -15.14
N PRO A 117 4.68 4.51 -15.42
CA PRO A 117 5.60 5.60 -15.04
C PRO A 117 5.88 5.64 -13.52
N ALA A 118 5.00 5.04 -12.70
CA ALA A 118 5.06 5.04 -11.24
C ALA A 118 6.03 4.01 -10.61
N LEU A 119 6.76 3.22 -11.42
CA LEU A 119 7.82 2.33 -10.93
C LEU A 119 9.23 2.72 -11.42
N LYS A 120 9.41 3.95 -11.91
CA LYS A 120 10.74 4.54 -11.93
C LYS A 120 11.13 4.87 -10.48
N PRO A 121 12.28 4.42 -9.97
CA PRO A 121 12.88 5.03 -8.80
C PRO A 121 13.06 6.51 -9.15
N GLU A 122 12.23 7.39 -8.59
CA GLU A 122 12.19 8.80 -8.98
C GLU A 122 13.58 9.42 -8.82
N THR A 123 14.20 9.68 -9.96
CA THR A 123 15.33 10.58 -10.09
C THR A 123 14.83 11.94 -9.65
N GLN A 124 15.20 12.36 -8.43
CA GLN A 124 15.06 13.70 -7.84
C GLN A 124 13.88 14.54 -8.34
N PRO A 125 12.92 14.91 -7.48
CA PRO A 125 11.85 15.80 -7.90
C PRO A 125 12.44 17.14 -8.38
N GLN A 126 12.37 17.37 -9.70
CA GLN A 126 13.06 18.50 -10.34
C GLN A 126 12.26 19.81 -10.30
N ARG A 127 10.97 19.75 -9.97
CA ARG A 127 10.06 20.90 -10.06
C ARG A 127 9.23 21.05 -8.81
N ASP A 128 9.28 22.25 -8.23
CA ASP A 128 8.41 22.67 -7.12
C ASP A 128 6.98 22.85 -7.64
N VAL A 129 6.00 22.22 -6.99
CA VAL A 129 4.58 22.36 -7.34
C VAL A 129 3.93 23.52 -6.58
N SER A 130 2.98 24.17 -7.24
CA SER A 130 2.17 25.24 -6.63
C SER A 130 1.38 24.75 -5.41
N GLY A 131 1.05 25.67 -4.51
CA GLY A 131 0.33 25.37 -3.27
C GLY A 131 0.83 26.21 -2.09
N THR A 132 0.12 26.11 -0.98
CA THR A 132 0.46 26.82 0.26
C THR A 132 1.35 25.95 1.15
N GLN A 133 2.04 26.54 2.13
CA GLN A 133 2.66 25.74 3.17
C GLN A 133 1.56 25.13 4.05
N LEU A 134 1.66 23.85 4.41
CA LEU A 134 0.72 23.24 5.35
C LEU A 134 1.33 23.20 6.75
N GLY A 135 0.52 23.59 7.74
CA GLY A 135 0.91 23.62 9.14
C GLY A 135 1.79 24.82 9.53
N PRO A 136 2.09 24.96 10.83
CA PRO A 136 2.77 26.13 11.39
C PRO A 136 4.30 26.06 11.23
N VAL A 137 4.84 24.92 10.78
CA VAL A 137 6.27 24.72 10.58
C VAL A 137 6.62 24.88 9.12
N ALA A 138 7.58 25.78 8.84
CA ALA A 138 8.08 25.98 7.49
C ALA A 138 8.75 24.71 6.93
N ARG A 139 8.72 24.59 5.60
CA ARG A 139 9.43 23.54 4.86
C ARG A 139 10.91 23.54 5.22
N TYR A 140 11.49 22.36 5.41
CA TYR A 140 12.92 22.23 5.65
C TYR A 140 13.73 22.79 4.46
N PRO A 141 14.76 23.63 4.68
CA PRO A 141 15.57 24.19 3.62
C PRO A 141 16.19 23.12 2.70
N GLY A 142 16.07 23.30 1.38
CA GLY A 142 16.59 22.34 0.40
C GLY A 142 15.61 21.24 -0.02
N LEU A 143 14.43 21.14 0.61
CA LEU A 143 13.32 20.34 0.08
C LEU A 143 12.46 21.19 -0.88
N VAL A 144 11.94 20.57 -1.93
CA VAL A 144 10.95 21.15 -2.86
C VAL A 144 9.60 20.51 -2.66
N ARG A 145 8.49 21.21 -2.93
CA ARG A 145 7.15 20.61 -2.86
C ARG A 145 6.95 19.76 -4.10
N THR A 146 6.60 18.50 -3.90
CA THR A 146 6.39 17.54 -4.98
C THR A 146 4.94 17.15 -5.15
N TYR A 147 4.14 17.38 -4.11
CA TYR A 147 2.72 17.07 -4.08
C TYR A 147 1.98 18.08 -3.22
N TRP A 148 0.79 18.47 -3.69
CA TRP A 148 -0.16 19.30 -2.95
C TRP A 148 -1.57 18.81 -3.26
N LEU A 149 -2.35 18.54 -2.22
CA LEU A 149 -3.77 18.21 -2.33
C LEU A 149 -4.54 18.95 -1.23
N GLN A 150 -5.71 19.46 -1.58
CA GLN A 150 -6.67 20.00 -0.64
C GLN A 150 -8.08 19.64 -1.11
N GLU A 151 -8.73 18.71 -0.39
CA GLU A 151 -10.07 18.20 -0.71
C GLU A 151 -10.86 17.94 0.57
N GLY A 152 -12.14 18.33 0.60
CA GLY A 152 -13.07 17.93 1.66
C GLY A 152 -12.67 18.34 3.09
N GLY A 153 -11.90 19.43 3.25
CA GLY A 153 -11.38 19.87 4.55
C GLY A 153 -10.11 19.16 5.00
N GLN A 154 -9.60 18.23 4.20
CA GLN A 154 -8.28 17.61 4.37
C GLN A 154 -7.28 18.24 3.40
N ALA A 155 -6.07 18.48 3.88
CA ALA A 155 -4.96 18.93 3.06
C ALA A 155 -3.74 18.04 3.32
N ALA A 156 -2.99 17.78 2.26
CA ALA A 156 -1.75 17.02 2.30
C ALA A 156 -0.69 17.69 1.42
N VAL A 157 0.53 17.72 1.92
CA VAL A 157 1.69 18.22 1.19
C VAL A 157 2.86 17.26 1.33
N THR A 158 3.57 17.05 0.24
CA THR A 158 4.83 16.29 0.26
C THR A 158 5.96 17.19 -0.19
N TYR A 159 7.04 17.18 0.59
CA TYR A 159 8.31 17.78 0.26
C TYR A 159 9.34 16.68 0.05
N ALA A 160 10.27 16.89 -0.89
CA ALA A 160 11.37 15.95 -1.07
C ALA A 160 12.63 16.65 -1.58
N GLY A 161 13.78 16.03 -1.33
CA GLY A 161 15.08 16.57 -1.67
C GLY A 161 16.19 15.86 -0.90
N LYS A 162 17.44 16.22 -1.16
CA LYS A 162 18.58 15.74 -0.39
C LYS A 162 18.64 16.47 0.94
N ALA A 163 18.65 15.73 2.05
CA ALA A 163 18.79 16.28 3.38
C ALA A 163 19.28 15.20 4.35
N ASP A 164 19.82 15.62 5.48
CA ASP A 164 20.09 14.71 6.59
C ASP A 164 18.78 14.34 7.30
N TYR A 165 18.54 13.05 7.53
CA TYR A 165 17.29 12.56 8.11
C TYR A 165 17.07 13.13 9.53
N ALA A 166 18.11 13.10 10.36
CA ALA A 166 18.02 13.53 11.76
C ALA A 166 17.81 15.04 11.87
N ALA A 167 18.47 15.83 11.02
CA ALA A 167 18.28 17.27 10.95
C ALA A 167 16.83 17.64 10.52
N VAL A 168 16.26 16.91 9.58
CA VAL A 168 14.85 17.11 9.17
C VAL A 168 13.91 16.76 10.32
N LEU A 169 14.13 15.62 10.98
CA LEU A 169 13.33 15.20 12.14
C LEU A 169 13.35 16.24 13.25
N ASP A 170 14.54 16.73 13.61
CA ASP A 170 14.77 17.73 14.65
C ASP A 170 14.13 19.07 14.30
N HIS A 171 14.26 19.53 13.05
CA HIS A 171 13.62 20.76 12.55
C HIS A 171 12.10 20.76 12.78
N TYR A 172 11.42 19.69 12.37
CA TYR A 172 9.98 19.61 12.55
C TYR A 172 9.59 19.43 14.02
N ALA A 173 10.30 18.59 14.77
CA ALA A 173 10.02 18.38 16.19
C ALA A 173 10.13 19.69 16.98
N LYS A 174 11.21 20.45 16.79
CA LYS A 174 11.40 21.77 17.43
C LYS A 174 10.40 22.79 16.94
N GLY A 175 10.13 22.83 15.64
CA GLY A 175 9.16 23.75 15.05
C GLY A 175 7.76 23.59 15.63
N PHE A 176 7.26 22.35 15.71
CA PHE A 176 5.95 22.07 16.30
C PHE A 176 5.92 22.34 17.80
N ALA A 177 6.98 21.96 18.54
CA ALA A 177 7.08 22.23 19.97
C ALA A 177 7.10 23.74 20.28
N ALA A 178 7.83 24.54 19.50
CA ALA A 178 7.86 26.00 19.64
C ALA A 178 6.48 26.64 19.40
N GLN A 179 5.63 25.98 18.61
CA GLN A 179 4.26 26.40 18.34
C GLN A 179 3.26 25.85 19.38
N GLY A 180 3.72 25.10 20.39
CA GLY A 180 2.91 24.57 21.48
C GLY A 180 2.13 23.29 21.13
N PHE A 181 2.55 22.55 20.10
CA PHE A 181 1.95 21.26 19.78
C PHE A 181 2.53 20.15 20.66
N ALA A 182 1.66 19.27 21.16
CA ALA A 182 2.05 18.03 21.79
C ALA A 182 2.40 17.00 20.71
N ARG A 183 3.52 16.28 20.88
CA ARG A 183 3.98 15.24 19.95
C ARG A 183 3.61 13.85 20.47
N SER A 184 3.09 13.02 19.57
CA SER A 184 2.96 11.57 19.77
C SER A 184 3.65 10.82 18.63
N VAL A 185 4.38 9.75 18.92
CA VAL A 185 5.03 8.91 17.91
C VAL A 185 4.07 7.80 17.53
N GLN A 186 3.65 7.76 16.26
CA GLN A 186 2.69 6.77 15.74
C GLN A 186 3.40 5.52 15.22
N SER A 187 4.54 5.69 14.56
CA SER A 187 5.42 4.59 14.14
C SER A 187 6.85 5.07 13.95
N ALA A 188 7.80 4.16 14.13
CA ALA A 188 9.22 4.39 13.88
C ALA A 188 9.86 3.12 13.34
N THR A 189 10.49 3.22 12.17
CA THR A 189 11.28 2.18 11.52
C THR A 189 12.59 2.79 11.03
N PRO A 190 13.60 1.98 10.66
CA PRO A 190 14.86 2.51 10.15
C PRO A 190 14.72 3.38 8.88
N GLN A 191 13.61 3.23 8.14
CA GLN A 191 13.37 3.96 6.90
C GLN A 191 12.34 5.08 7.06
N ALA A 192 11.51 5.08 8.10
CA ALA A 192 10.47 6.08 8.26
C ALA A 192 10.01 6.29 9.70
N GLU A 193 9.66 7.53 10.03
CA GLU A 193 9.00 7.90 11.28
C GLU A 193 7.72 8.67 10.97
N ALA A 194 6.66 8.37 11.71
CA ALA A 194 5.39 9.09 11.64
C ALA A 194 5.05 9.64 13.02
N HIS A 195 4.86 10.95 13.09
CA HIS A 195 4.51 11.69 14.28
C HIS A 195 3.15 12.35 14.11
N GLU A 196 2.40 12.38 15.19
CA GLU A 196 1.22 13.20 15.32
C GLU A 196 1.51 14.41 16.19
N TYR A 197 1.02 15.57 15.77
CA TYR A 197 1.11 16.82 16.50
C TYR A 197 -0.29 17.37 16.74
N THR A 198 -0.65 17.62 18.01
CA THR A 198 -1.97 18.13 18.41
C THR A 198 -1.86 19.43 19.20
N LYS A 199 -2.79 20.36 18.95
CA LYS A 199 -2.95 21.60 19.70
C LYS A 199 -4.40 22.07 19.61
N GLY A 200 -5.16 21.95 20.71
CA GLY A 200 -6.59 22.27 20.70
C GLY A 200 -7.35 21.44 19.66
N HIS A 201 -7.92 22.10 18.65
CA HIS A 201 -8.62 21.44 17.54
C HIS A 201 -7.74 21.17 16.30
N GLU A 202 -6.46 21.52 16.35
CA GLU A 202 -5.54 21.29 15.25
C GLU A 202 -4.82 19.95 15.44
N ARG A 203 -4.77 19.15 14.37
CA ARG A 203 -4.05 17.88 14.32
C ARG A 203 -3.34 17.71 13.00
N PHE A 204 -2.04 17.44 13.08
CA PHE A 204 -1.20 17.17 11.93
C PHE A 204 -0.52 15.81 12.06
N VAL A 205 -0.45 15.08 10.96
CA VAL A 205 0.39 13.89 10.82
C VAL A 205 1.59 14.25 9.96
N LEU A 206 2.78 14.09 10.53
CA LEU A 206 4.05 14.27 9.86
C LEU A 206 4.68 12.89 9.63
N LYS A 207 4.98 12.54 8.39
CA LYS A 207 5.75 11.34 8.05
C LYS A 207 7.04 11.71 7.35
N ILE A 208 8.17 11.25 7.87
CA ILE A 208 9.50 11.46 7.29
C ILE A 208 10.03 10.10 6.84
N THR A 209 10.37 9.97 5.57
CA THR A 209 10.83 8.73 4.94
C THR A 209 12.20 8.94 4.30
N GLN A 210 13.15 8.07 4.62
CA GLN A 210 14.42 7.99 3.93
C GLN A 210 14.23 7.28 2.58
N GLN A 211 14.68 7.92 1.52
CA GLN A 211 14.66 7.41 0.15
C GLN A 211 16.07 7.03 -0.30
N PRO A 212 16.21 6.25 -1.39
CA PRO A 212 17.51 5.95 -1.97
C PRO A 212 18.32 7.21 -2.29
N LYS A 213 19.66 7.08 -2.30
CA LYS A 213 20.61 8.15 -2.66
C LYS A 213 20.59 9.37 -1.72
N GLY A 214 20.18 9.18 -0.46
CA GLY A 214 20.17 10.24 0.55
C GLY A 214 19.07 11.29 0.36
N ASN A 215 18.03 10.96 -0.42
CA ASN A 215 16.84 11.79 -0.48
C ASN A 215 15.96 11.53 0.74
N ILE A 216 15.24 12.55 1.17
CA ILE A 216 14.24 12.50 2.23
C ILE A 216 12.91 12.94 1.62
N SER A 217 11.83 12.28 2.02
CA SER A 217 10.48 12.75 1.77
C SER A 217 9.77 13.04 3.08
N VAL A 218 9.16 14.22 3.15
CA VAL A 218 8.37 14.68 4.27
C VAL A 218 6.95 14.89 3.81
N ARG A 219 6.00 14.15 4.38
CA ARG A 219 4.58 14.33 4.14
C ARG A 219 3.94 14.94 5.38
N VAL A 220 3.18 16.02 5.20
CA VAL A 220 2.38 16.66 6.24
C VAL A 220 0.93 16.57 5.82
N GLU A 221 0.06 16.15 6.73
CA GLU A 221 -1.37 16.02 6.50
C GLU A 221 -2.15 16.61 7.67
N THR A 222 -3.27 17.25 7.39
CA THR A 222 -4.28 17.55 8.41
C THR A 222 -5.08 16.29 8.71
N ALA A 223 -5.18 15.90 9.98
CA ALA A 223 -6.07 14.84 10.40
C ALA A 223 -7.31 15.41 11.07
N LEU A 224 -8.46 14.80 10.83
CA LEU A 224 -9.69 15.14 11.56
C LEU A 224 -9.56 14.64 13.02
N LEU A 225 -10.10 15.42 13.96
CA LEU A 225 -10.21 15.04 15.37
C LEU A 225 -11.44 14.17 15.61
#